data_AF-A0A536F7E4-F1
#
_entry.id   AF-A0A536F7E4-F1
#
_cell.length_a   1.000
_cell.length_b   1.000
_cell.length_c   1.000
_cell.angle_alpha   90.00
_cell.angle_beta   90.00
_cell.angle_gamma   90.00
#
_symmetry.space_group_name_H-M   'P 1'
#
loop_
_entity.id
_entity.type
_entity.pdbx_description
1 polymer ?
#
loop_
_entity_poly.entity_id
_entity_poly.type
_entity_poly.pdbx_seq_one_letter_code
_entity_poly.pdbx_strand_id
1 'polypeptide(L)'
;MATARKFGPADVAQSLQRRARAGAATPAARIWLALGTVYLLWGSTYLGIKFAIDTIPPLLMGSLRFLVAGGVLYALAARGGGVARDRVGATQWGAALLIGAALLVGGNGGVILAEQYAPTGVVALLVATAPLWMAIIDRVIFGRRLPPLVIVGLVVGFG
;
A
#
# COMPACT_ATOMS: atom_id res chain seq x y z
N MET A 1 -7.27 -40.16 -8.36
CA MET A 1 -6.86 -40.41 -6.95
C MET A 1 -5.41 -39.91 -6.81
N ALA A 2 -5.20 -38.66 -6.41
CA ALA A 2 -3.88 -38.03 -6.41
C ALA A 2 -3.11 -38.38 -5.13
N THR A 3 -1.95 -39.01 -5.29
CA THR A 3 -1.07 -39.48 -4.21
C THR A 3 -0.54 -38.30 -3.41
N ALA A 4 -0.83 -38.25 -2.11
CA ALA A 4 -0.30 -37.23 -1.22
C ALA A 4 1.24 -37.33 -1.19
N ARG A 5 1.94 -36.33 -1.71
CA ARG A 5 3.41 -36.26 -1.66
C ARG A 5 3.82 -36.23 -0.19
N LYS A 6 4.44 -37.31 0.30
CA LYS A 6 5.06 -37.33 1.64
C LYS A 6 6.23 -36.35 1.63
N PHE A 7 6.09 -35.26 2.37
CA PHE A 7 7.18 -34.31 2.64
C PHE A 7 8.30 -35.05 3.37
N GLY A 8 9.46 -35.15 2.74
CA GLY A 8 10.63 -35.78 3.33
C GLY A 8 11.45 -34.80 4.18
N PRO A 9 12.31 -35.30 5.08
CA PRO A 9 13.24 -34.46 5.84
C PRO A 9 14.14 -33.59 4.96
N ALA A 10 14.43 -34.04 3.72
CA ALA A 10 15.16 -33.25 2.72
C ALA A 10 14.36 -32.03 2.21
N ASP A 11 13.03 -32.15 2.04
CA ASP A 11 12.17 -31.04 1.64
C ASP A 11 12.09 -29.98 2.75
N VAL A 12 12.05 -30.44 4.00
CA VAL A 12 12.09 -29.56 5.19
C VAL A 12 13.42 -28.83 5.25
N ALA A 13 14.55 -29.53 5.10
CA ALA A 13 15.88 -28.91 5.09
C ALA A 13 16.03 -27.88 3.95
N GLN A 14 15.56 -28.19 2.74
CA GLN A 14 15.57 -27.26 1.62
C GLN A 14 14.69 -26.04 1.85
N SER A 15 13.53 -26.20 2.48
CA SER A 15 12.65 -25.08 2.84
C SER A 15 13.27 -24.16 3.88
N LEU A 16 13.98 -24.72 4.86
CA LEU A 16 14.71 -23.98 5.90
C LEU A 16 15.92 -23.25 5.29
N GLN A 17 16.68 -23.89 4.40
CA GLN A 17 17.78 -23.25 3.69
C GLN A 17 17.31 -22.14 2.74
N ARG A 18 16.17 -22.32 2.05
CA ARG A 18 15.55 -21.26 1.25
C ARG A 18 15.09 -20.08 2.12
N ARG A 19 14.50 -20.34 3.29
CA ARG A 19 14.13 -19.28 4.26
C ARG A 19 15.35 -18.58 4.83
N ALA A 20 16.41 -19.30 5.16
CA ALA A 20 17.67 -18.73 5.63
C ALA A 20 18.36 -17.87 4.55
N ARG A 21 18.36 -18.31 3.29
CA ARG A 21 18.88 -17.52 2.15
C ARG A 21 17.96 -16.34 1.78
N ALA A 22 16.65 -16.49 1.90
CA ALA A 22 15.70 -15.39 1.71
C ALA A 22 15.78 -14.37 2.87
N GLY A 23 16.19 -14.81 4.05
CA GLY A 23 16.56 -13.97 5.19
C GLY A 23 18.00 -13.44 5.15
N ALA A 24 18.76 -13.67 4.07
CA ALA A 24 20.02 -12.97 3.86
C ALA A 24 19.73 -11.47 3.90
N ALA A 25 20.40 -10.77 4.81
CA ALA A 25 20.15 -9.36 5.10
C ALA A 25 20.07 -8.57 3.79
N THR A 26 18.91 -8.01 3.49
CA THR A 26 18.73 -7.08 2.39
C THR A 26 19.80 -6.00 2.58
N PRO A 27 20.71 -5.77 1.61
CA PRO A 27 21.76 -4.78 1.79
C PRO A 27 21.14 -3.45 2.23
N ALA A 28 21.68 -2.79 3.26
CA ALA A 28 21.12 -1.55 3.79
C ALA A 28 20.87 -0.51 2.68
N ALA A 29 21.72 -0.49 1.65
CA ALA A 29 21.56 0.30 0.45
C ALA A 29 20.20 0.07 -0.27
N ARG A 30 19.72 -1.16 -0.37
CA ARG A 30 18.41 -1.46 -0.99
C ARG A 30 17.25 -0.89 -0.18
N ILE A 31 17.36 -0.90 1.16
CA ILE A 31 16.34 -0.32 2.04
C ILE A 31 16.30 1.19 1.87
N TRP A 32 17.47 1.84 1.89
CA TRP A 32 17.56 3.29 1.69
C TRP A 32 17.11 3.73 0.29
N LEU A 33 17.45 2.95 -0.75
CA LEU A 33 16.96 3.21 -2.11
C LEU A 33 15.43 3.06 -2.20
N ALA A 34 14.86 2.04 -1.58
CA ALA A 34 13.40 1.87 -1.53
C ALA A 34 12.74 3.04 -0.80
N LEU A 35 13.26 3.45 0.36
CA LEU A 35 12.75 4.60 1.12
C LEU A 35 12.86 5.90 0.31
N GLY A 36 14.01 6.18 -0.29
CA GLY A 36 14.21 7.36 -1.13
C GLY A 36 13.26 7.38 -2.32
N THR A 37 13.07 6.22 -2.97
CA THR A 37 12.11 6.07 -4.07
C THR A 37 10.69 6.39 -3.60
N VAL A 38 10.25 5.77 -2.50
CA VAL A 38 8.91 6.03 -1.95
C VAL A 38 8.73 7.51 -1.60
N TYR A 39 9.72 8.14 -0.96
CA TYR A 39 9.63 9.55 -0.54
C TYR A 39 9.57 10.50 -1.74
N LEU A 40 10.40 10.27 -2.77
CA LEU A 40 10.39 11.08 -3.98
C LEU A 40 9.12 10.91 -4.79
N LEU A 41 8.65 9.67 -4.98
CA LEU A 41 7.41 9.41 -5.73
C LEU A 41 6.18 9.94 -4.98
N TRP A 42 6.08 9.71 -3.68
CA TRP A 42 4.94 10.20 -2.91
C TRP A 42 4.97 11.73 -2.76
N GLY A 43 6.12 12.31 -2.44
CA GLY A 43 6.27 13.76 -2.33
C GLY A 43 5.92 14.48 -3.64
N SER A 44 6.46 14.01 -4.77
CA SER A 44 6.14 14.58 -6.08
C SER A 44 4.69 14.37 -6.49
N THR A 45 4.00 13.33 -5.99
CA THR A 45 2.59 13.10 -6.30
C THR A 45 1.70 14.20 -5.73
N TYR A 46 1.94 14.71 -4.51
CA TYR A 46 1.19 15.84 -3.94
C TYR A 46 1.32 17.09 -4.81
N LEU A 47 2.55 17.40 -5.21
CA LEU A 47 2.82 18.52 -6.12
C LEU A 47 2.16 18.32 -7.50
N GLY A 48 2.25 17.12 -8.06
CA GLY A 48 1.62 16.77 -9.33
C GLY A 48 0.08 16.85 -9.28
N ILE A 49 -0.53 16.43 -8.17
CA ILE A 49 -1.97 16.59 -7.93
C ILE A 49 -2.32 18.07 -7.95
N LYS A 50 -1.59 18.92 -7.21
CA LYS A 50 -1.85 20.35 -7.15
C LYS A 50 -1.84 21.00 -8.54
N PHE A 51 -0.86 20.69 -9.37
CA PHE A 51 -0.82 21.19 -10.75
C PHE A 51 -1.93 20.62 -11.65
N ALA A 52 -2.29 19.35 -11.47
CA ALA A 52 -3.32 18.72 -12.30
C ALA A 52 -4.72 19.26 -11.99
N ILE A 53 -5.03 19.53 -10.72
CA ILE A 53 -6.36 20.03 -10.32
C ILE A 53 -6.63 21.47 -10.75
N ASP A 54 -5.59 22.22 -11.15
CA ASP A 54 -5.75 23.56 -11.74
C ASP A 54 -6.39 23.51 -13.13
N THR A 55 -6.34 22.36 -13.82
CA THR A 55 -6.84 22.20 -15.20
C THR A 55 -7.89 21.11 -15.35
N ILE A 56 -7.89 20.10 -14.48
CA ILE A 56 -8.80 18.95 -14.53
C ILE A 56 -9.60 18.90 -13.22
N PRO A 57 -10.94 18.73 -13.26
CA PRO A 57 -11.73 18.58 -12.04
C PRO A 57 -11.15 17.50 -11.10
N PRO A 58 -10.99 17.78 -9.79
CA PRO A 58 -10.16 16.96 -8.90
C PRO A 58 -10.57 15.49 -8.81
N LEU A 59 -11.86 15.24 -8.62
CA LEU A 59 -12.38 13.87 -8.53
C LEU A 59 -12.27 13.13 -9.87
N LEU A 60 -12.38 13.85 -11.00
CA LEU A 60 -12.19 13.26 -12.32
C LEU A 60 -10.73 12.88 -12.55
N MET A 61 -9.79 13.78 -12.19
CA MET A 61 -8.35 13.51 -12.25
C MET A 61 -7.99 12.27 -11.41
N GLY A 62 -8.45 12.23 -10.16
CA GLY A 62 -8.22 11.09 -9.26
C GLY A 62 -8.81 9.79 -9.80
N SER A 63 -10.08 9.83 -10.24
CA SER A 63 -10.77 8.66 -10.79
C SER A 63 -10.05 8.10 -12.02
N LEU A 64 -9.65 8.97 -12.95
CA LEU A 64 -8.93 8.57 -14.16
C LEU A 64 -7.56 7.95 -13.82
N ARG A 65 -6.81 8.56 -12.89
CA ARG A 65 -5.52 8.04 -12.43
C ARG A 65 -5.65 6.62 -11.88
N PHE A 66 -6.64 6.37 -11.02
CA PHE A 66 -6.86 5.05 -10.43
C PHE A 66 -7.44 4.04 -11.41
N LEU A 67 -8.32 4.45 -12.32
CA LEU A 67 -8.85 3.59 -13.38
C LEU A 67 -7.75 3.12 -14.34
N VAL A 68 -6.87 4.03 -14.76
CA VAL A 68 -5.74 3.69 -15.64
C VAL A 68 -4.76 2.76 -14.92
N ALA A 69 -4.35 3.09 -13.69
CA ALA A 69 -3.44 2.26 -12.91
C ALA A 69 -4.02 0.86 -12.63
N GLY A 70 -5.28 0.80 -12.19
CA GLY A 70 -6.00 -0.45 -11.92
C GLY A 70 -6.17 -1.29 -13.19
N GLY A 71 -6.53 -0.67 -14.31
CA GLY A 71 -6.65 -1.35 -15.60
C GLY A 71 -5.34 -1.93 -16.10
N VAL A 72 -4.23 -1.19 -15.98
CA VAL A 72 -2.89 -1.67 -16.34
C VAL A 72 -2.49 -2.85 -15.44
N LEU A 73 -2.64 -2.73 -14.12
CA LEU A 73 -2.32 -3.81 -13.19
C LEU A 73 -3.17 -5.05 -13.44
N TYR A 74 -4.47 -4.88 -13.70
CA TYR A 74 -5.38 -5.97 -14.04
C TYR A 74 -4.97 -6.65 -15.34
N ALA A 75 -4.63 -5.89 -16.39
CA ALA A 75 -4.17 -6.43 -17.66
C ALA A 75 -2.85 -7.21 -17.52
N LEU A 76 -1.91 -6.71 -16.73
CA LEU A 76 -0.65 -7.41 -16.44
C LEU A 76 -0.90 -8.70 -15.66
N ALA A 77 -1.75 -8.64 -14.64
CA ALA A 77 -2.10 -9.81 -13.82
C ALA A 77 -2.84 -10.89 -14.63
N ALA A 78 -3.73 -10.48 -15.55
CA ALA A 78 -4.42 -11.37 -16.47
C ALA A 78 -3.46 -12.09 -17.43
N ARG A 79 -2.38 -11.41 -17.86
CA ARG A 79 -1.33 -11.99 -18.72
C ARG A 79 -0.38 -12.94 -17.98
N GLY A 80 -0.18 -12.76 -16.68
CA GLY A 80 0.76 -13.54 -15.86
C GLY A 80 0.30 -14.95 -15.47
N GLY A 81 -0.85 -15.43 -15.97
CA GLY A 81 -1.34 -16.81 -15.78
C GLY A 81 -1.89 -17.14 -14.37
N GLY A 82 -1.61 -16.33 -13.35
CA GLY A 82 -2.13 -16.51 -11.99
C GLY A 82 -3.62 -16.19 -11.84
N VAL A 83 -4.09 -15.11 -12.48
CA VAL A 83 -5.51 -14.67 -12.41
C VAL A 83 -6.39 -15.42 -13.41
N ALA A 84 -5.82 -15.95 -14.50
CA ALA A 84 -6.58 -16.72 -15.49
C ALA A 84 -7.16 -18.03 -14.92
N ARG A 85 -6.65 -18.53 -13.79
CA ARG A 85 -7.14 -19.75 -13.12
C ARG A 85 -8.15 -19.48 -11.99
N ASP A 86 -8.07 -18.32 -11.33
CA ASP A 86 -9.04 -17.88 -10.33
C ASP A 86 -10.01 -16.87 -10.97
N ARG A 87 -11.17 -17.34 -11.43
CA ARG A 87 -12.24 -16.45 -11.86
C ARG A 87 -12.63 -15.55 -10.69
N VAL A 88 -12.39 -14.25 -10.83
CA VAL A 88 -12.79 -13.23 -9.84
C VAL A 88 -14.31 -13.28 -9.69
N GLY A 89 -14.78 -13.82 -8.57
CA GLY A 89 -16.20 -13.96 -8.27
C GLY A 89 -16.86 -12.62 -7.91
N ALA A 90 -18.20 -12.62 -7.88
CA ALA A 90 -18.98 -11.43 -7.56
C ALA A 90 -18.62 -10.83 -6.19
N THR A 91 -18.28 -11.67 -5.21
CA THR A 91 -17.84 -11.23 -3.88
C THR A 91 -16.50 -10.48 -3.93
N GLN A 92 -15.55 -10.95 -4.72
CA GLN A 92 -14.25 -10.29 -4.91
C GLN A 92 -14.41 -8.96 -5.64
N TRP A 93 -15.29 -8.89 -6.64
CA TRP A 93 -15.65 -7.63 -7.30
C TRP A 93 -16.32 -6.65 -6.33
N GLY A 94 -17.24 -7.11 -5.50
CA GLY A 94 -17.89 -6.27 -4.49
C GLY A 94 -16.89 -5.75 -3.45
N ALA A 95 -15.99 -6.59 -2.95
CA ALA A 95 -14.93 -6.18 -2.03
C ALA A 95 -13.94 -5.20 -2.69
N ALA A 96 -13.54 -5.44 -3.94
CA ALA A 96 -12.67 -4.55 -4.69
C ALA A 96 -13.33 -3.19 -4.94
N LEU A 97 -14.63 -3.17 -5.26
CA LEU A 97 -15.39 -1.93 -5.43
C LEU A 97 -15.49 -1.16 -4.11
N LEU A 98 -15.78 -1.84 -3.00
CA LEU A 98 -15.88 -1.21 -1.68
C LEU A 98 -14.54 -0.61 -1.25
N ILE A 99 -13.45 -1.39 -1.34
CA ILE A 99 -12.10 -0.93 -0.99
C ILE A 99 -11.66 0.19 -1.93
N GLY A 100 -11.89 0.05 -3.24
CA GLY A 100 -11.57 1.06 -4.25
C GLY A 100 -12.33 2.36 -4.03
N ALA A 101 -13.63 2.29 -3.74
CA ALA A 101 -14.46 3.46 -3.43
C ALA A 101 -14.03 4.13 -2.12
N ALA A 102 -13.73 3.35 -1.07
CA ALA A 102 -13.23 3.88 0.19
C ALA A 102 -11.86 4.59 0.02
N LEU A 103 -10.96 4.01 -0.79
CA LEU A 103 -9.67 4.64 -1.12
C LEU A 103 -9.84 5.88 -1.99
N LEU A 104 -10.78 5.86 -2.94
CA LEU A 104 -11.01 6.97 -3.85
C LEU A 104 -11.73 8.14 -3.17
N VAL A 105 -12.69 7.90 -2.28
CA VAL A 105 -13.48 8.95 -1.62
C VAL A 105 -12.85 9.38 -0.30
N GLY A 106 -12.45 8.42 0.53
CA GLY A 106 -11.90 8.70 1.86
C GLY A 106 -10.38 8.94 1.85
N GLY A 107 -9.63 8.02 1.25
CA GLY A 107 -8.16 8.05 1.29
C GLY A 107 -7.55 9.13 0.37
N ASN A 108 -7.29 8.77 -0.87
CA ASN A 108 -6.66 9.67 -1.84
C ASN A 108 -7.60 10.78 -2.32
N GLY A 109 -8.92 10.57 -2.36
CA GLY A 109 -9.87 11.64 -2.68
C GLY A 109 -9.85 12.75 -1.65
N GLY A 110 -9.77 12.40 -0.37
CA GLY A 110 -9.60 13.37 0.70
C GLY A 110 -8.35 14.23 0.52
N VAL A 111 -7.23 13.61 0.12
CA VAL A 111 -5.99 14.33 -0.24
C VAL A 111 -6.22 15.28 -1.42
N ILE A 112 -6.80 14.79 -2.51
CA ILE A 112 -7.05 15.57 -3.72
C ILE A 112 -7.97 16.77 -3.43
N LEU A 113 -8.98 16.59 -2.59
CA LEU A 113 -9.86 17.67 -2.14
C LEU A 113 -9.13 18.64 -1.22
N ALA A 114 -8.32 18.14 -0.28
CA ALA A 114 -7.54 18.98 0.61
C ALA A 114 -6.54 19.88 -0.14
N GLU A 115 -5.92 19.37 -1.21
CA GLU A 115 -5.02 20.14 -2.09
C GLU A 115 -5.71 21.33 -2.77
N GLN A 116 -7.05 21.36 -2.87
CA GLN A 116 -7.76 22.54 -3.36
C GLN A 116 -7.71 23.70 -2.38
N TYR A 117 -7.66 23.42 -1.07
CA TYR A 117 -7.83 24.40 -0.01
C TYR A 117 -6.55 24.66 0.80
N ALA A 118 -5.58 23.74 0.77
CA ALA A 118 -4.35 23.81 1.56
C ALA A 118 -3.10 23.71 0.67
N PRO A 119 -1.96 24.29 1.09
CA PRO A 119 -0.68 24.06 0.44
C PRO A 119 -0.24 22.58 0.53
N THR A 120 0.39 22.08 -0.53
CA THR A 120 0.88 20.69 -0.66
C THR A 120 1.73 20.24 0.53
N GLY A 121 2.56 21.13 1.08
CA GLY A 121 3.39 20.83 2.26
C GLY A 121 2.57 20.55 3.52
N VAL A 122 1.47 21.28 3.72
CA VAL A 122 0.57 21.07 4.86
C VAL A 122 -0.20 19.77 4.69
N VAL A 123 -0.71 19.51 3.47
CA VAL A 123 -1.38 18.25 3.15
C VAL A 123 -0.44 17.06 3.37
N ALA A 124 0.79 17.14 2.87
CA ALA A 124 1.80 16.09 3.04
C ALA A 124 2.14 15.85 4.53
N LEU A 125 2.26 16.92 5.33
CA LEU A 125 2.52 16.81 6.76
C LEU A 125 1.36 16.11 7.49
N LEU A 126 0.11 16.45 7.16
CA LEU A 126 -1.05 15.78 7.73
C LEU A 126 -1.08 14.30 7.37
N VAL A 127 -0.78 13.93 6.11
CA VAL A 127 -0.72 12.51 5.71
C VAL A 127 0.45 11.78 6.36
N ALA A 128 1.57 12.46 6.65
CA ALA A 128 2.69 11.88 7.40
C ALA A 128 2.29 11.45 8.83
N THR A 129 1.16 11.95 9.36
CA THR A 129 0.58 11.48 10.64
C THR A 129 -0.17 10.16 10.53
N ALA A 130 -0.37 9.59 9.34
CA ALA A 130 -1.11 8.33 9.14
C ALA A 130 -0.64 7.17 10.05
N PRO A 131 0.67 6.93 10.29
CA PRO A 131 1.12 5.88 11.20
C PRO A 131 0.62 6.06 12.64
N LEU A 132 0.48 7.32 13.10
CA LEU A 132 -0.07 7.63 14.41
C LEU A 132 -1.54 7.21 14.49
N TRP A 133 -2.34 7.61 13.49
CA TRP A 133 -3.75 7.21 13.40
C TRP A 133 -3.91 5.69 13.31
N MET A 134 -3.07 5.01 12.53
CA MET A 134 -3.07 3.56 12.44
C MET A 134 -2.80 2.91 13.80
N ALA A 135 -1.83 3.39 14.56
CA ALA A 135 -1.51 2.87 15.88
C ALA A 135 -2.66 3.09 16.89
N ILE A 136 -3.29 4.27 16.86
CA ILE A 136 -4.47 4.58 17.68
C ILE A 136 -5.62 3.64 17.34
N ILE A 137 -5.94 3.46 16.06
CA ILE A 137 -7.00 2.57 15.60
C ILE A 137 -6.72 1.12 16.00
N ASP A 138 -5.50 0.63 15.79
CA ASP A 138 -5.13 -0.75 16.15
C ASP A 138 -5.27 -1.00 17.66
N ARG A 139 -4.96 0.01 18.48
CA ARG A 139 -5.11 -0.06 19.93
C ARG A 139 -6.57 0.03 20.38
N VAL A 140 -7.32 0.99 19.85
CA VAL A 140 -8.66 1.37 20.34
C VAL A 140 -9.76 0.47 19.76
N ILE A 141 -9.71 0.21 18.45
CA ILE A 141 -10.75 -0.56 17.75
C ILE A 141 -10.47 -2.05 17.83
N PHE A 142 -9.23 -2.45 17.57
CA PHE A 142 -8.84 -3.87 17.49
C PHE A 142 -8.27 -4.41 18.81
N GLY A 143 -8.11 -3.55 19.83
CA GLY A 143 -7.62 -3.95 21.16
C GLY A 143 -6.16 -4.42 21.18
N ARG A 144 -5.42 -4.29 20.09
CA ARG A 144 -4.06 -4.83 19.97
C ARG A 144 -3.10 -4.04 20.85
N ARG A 145 -2.17 -4.73 21.50
CA ARG A 145 -1.11 -4.08 22.28
C ARG A 145 0.00 -3.65 21.34
N LEU A 146 0.32 -2.35 21.35
CA LEU A 146 1.40 -1.80 20.56
C LEU A 146 2.76 -2.23 21.15
N PRO A 147 3.68 -2.78 20.35
CA PRO A 147 5.02 -3.10 20.83
C PRO A 147 5.73 -1.84 21.36
N PRO A 148 6.57 -1.95 22.41
CA PRO A 148 7.32 -0.80 22.94
C PRO A 148 8.14 -0.07 21.89
N LEU A 149 8.72 -0.81 20.92
CA LEU A 149 9.48 -0.24 19.82
C LEU A 149 8.63 0.67 18.91
N VAL A 150 7.37 0.32 18.68
CA VAL A 150 6.43 1.15 17.89
C VAL A 150 6.11 2.42 18.66
N ILE A 151 5.90 2.32 19.98
CA ILE A 151 5.63 3.50 20.83
C ILE A 151 6.84 4.44 20.84
N VAL A 152 8.05 3.91 21.03
CA VAL A 152 9.28 4.71 20.96
C VAL A 152 9.45 5.36 19.59
N GLY A 153 9.20 4.62 18.50
CA GLY A 153 9.26 5.17 17.14
C GLY A 153 8.26 6.29 16.91
N LEU A 154 7.04 6.17 17.43
CA LEU A 154 6.02 7.24 17.37
C LEU A 154 6.44 8.46 18.20
N VAL A 155 6.92 8.27 19.43
CA VAL A 155 7.37 9.39 20.28
C VAL A 155 8.56 10.11 19.67
N VAL A 156 9.54 9.39 19.12
CA VAL A 156 10.71 10.01 18.47
C VAL A 156 10.33 10.65 17.13
N GLY A 157 9.39 10.07 16.38
CA GLY A 157 8.99 10.58 15.06
C GLY A 157 8.04 11.79 15.10
N PHE A 158 7.26 11.93 16.17
CA PHE A 158 6.27 13.01 16.34
C PHE A 158 6.58 13.97 17.50
N GLY A 159 7.58 13.66 18.34
CA GLY A 159 8.03 14.49 19.47
C GLY A 159 9.15 15.45 19.12
#